data_AF-A0A167FFQ3-F1
#
_entry.id   AF-A0A167FFQ3-F1
#
_cell.length_a   1.000
_cell.length_b   1.000
_cell.length_c   1.000
_cell.angle_alpha   90.00
_cell.angle_beta   90.00
_cell.angle_gamma   90.00
#
_symmetry.space_group_name_H-M   'P 1'
#
loop_
_entity.id
_entity.type
_entity.pdbx_description
1 polymer ?
#
loop_
_entity_poly.entity_id
_entity_poly.type
_entity_poly.pdbx_seq_one_letter_code
_entity_poly.pdbx_strand_id
1 'polypeptide(L)'
;LIVMPANIITQWANEIHDHTSNPKLSCLKWRAGDRLQGKSGTALLQKYDVVLTSYDQLVAEWDAANPSEGGPLFRVSWVRLALDECHNIRNRESKRSQAVCDLQA
;
A
#
# COMPACT_ATOMS: atom_id res chain seq x y z
N LEU A 1 -3.10 -4.74 -3.27
CA LEU A 1 -2.67 -3.42 -2.76
C LEU A 1 -3.33 -2.32 -3.58
N ILE A 2 -3.94 -1.34 -2.92
CA ILE A 2 -4.42 -0.12 -3.58
C ILE A 2 -3.62 1.07 -3.04
N VAL A 3 -2.98 1.81 -3.93
CA VAL A 3 -2.22 3.03 -3.62
C VAL A 3 -3.01 4.24 -4.10
N MET A 4 -3.20 5.23 -3.24
CA MET A 4 -4.09 6.37 -3.50
C MET A 4 -3.64 7.65 -2.77
N PRO A 5 -4.24 8.82 -3.05
CA PRO A 5 -4.10 9.98 -2.18
C PRO A 5 -4.61 9.72 -0.77
N ALA A 6 -3.92 10.24 0.26
CA ALA A 6 -4.23 9.91 1.66
C ALA A 6 -5.66 10.32 2.08
N ASN A 7 -6.22 11.37 1.48
CA ASN A 7 -7.54 11.92 1.79
C ASN A 7 -8.71 11.00 1.37
N ILE A 8 -8.49 10.03 0.48
CA ILE A 8 -9.56 9.13 0.00
C ILE A 8 -9.48 7.70 0.55
N ILE A 9 -8.52 7.40 1.43
CA ILE A 9 -8.37 6.05 2.04
C ILE A 9 -9.63 5.63 2.81
N THR A 10 -10.23 6.55 3.56
CA THR A 10 -11.45 6.23 4.31
C THR A 10 -12.65 6.01 3.39
N GLN A 11 -12.76 6.79 2.31
CA GLN A 11 -13.79 6.60 1.30
C GLN A 11 -13.65 5.21 0.67
N TRP A 12 -12.47 4.84 0.16
CA TRP A 12 -12.23 3.51 -0.41
C TRP A 12 -12.54 2.36 0.55
N ALA A 13 -12.18 2.51 1.84
CA ALA A 13 -12.50 1.49 2.83
C ALA A 13 -14.01 1.31 3.04
N ASN A 14 -14.78 2.42 3.01
CA ASN A 14 -16.23 2.37 3.12
C ASN A 14 -16.86 1.75 1.86
N GLU A 15 -16.43 2.18 0.67
CA GLU A 15 -16.89 1.63 -0.60
C GLU A 15 -16.68 0.10 -0.66
N ILE A 16 -15.51 -0.39 -0.25
CA ILE A 16 -15.27 -1.84 -0.19
C ILE A 16 -16.18 -2.51 0.86
N HIS A 17 -16.40 -1.89 2.01
CA HIS A 17 -17.29 -2.43 3.04
C HIS A 17 -18.75 -2.53 2.58
N ASP A 18 -19.22 -1.52 1.85
CA ASP A 18 -20.61 -1.34 1.44
C ASP A 18 -20.93 -2.15 0.17
N HIS A 19 -19.95 -2.30 -0.73
CA HIS A 19 -20.16 -2.93 -2.04
C HIS A 19 -19.57 -4.33 -2.17
N THR A 20 -18.91 -4.86 -1.14
CA THR A 20 -18.53 -6.29 -1.11
C THR A 20 -19.40 -7.05 -0.12
N SER A 21 -20.01 -8.12 -0.60
CA SER A 21 -20.79 -9.03 0.22
C SER A 21 -20.54 -10.47 -0.22
N ASN A 22 -20.37 -11.36 0.75
CA ASN A 22 -20.26 -12.82 0.61
C ASN A 22 -19.10 -13.37 -0.27
N PRO A 23 -17.92 -13.65 0.32
CA PRO A 23 -17.45 -13.17 1.63
C PRO A 23 -17.13 -11.67 1.59
N LYS A 24 -17.24 -10.99 2.73
CA LYS A 24 -16.75 -9.61 2.85
C LYS A 24 -15.23 -9.61 2.72
N LEU A 25 -14.69 -8.70 1.91
CA LEU A 25 -13.24 -8.50 1.85
C LEU A 25 -12.75 -7.83 3.13
N SER A 26 -11.69 -8.37 3.72
CA SER A 26 -11.00 -7.75 4.84
C SER A 26 -10.10 -6.62 4.35
N CYS A 27 -10.23 -5.44 4.96
CA CYS A 27 -9.50 -4.24 4.56
C CYS A 27 -8.59 -3.72 5.68
N LEU A 28 -7.33 -3.43 5.35
CA LEU A 28 -6.38 -2.75 6.23
C LEU A 28 -6.04 -1.37 5.68
N LYS A 29 -6.25 -0.33 6.50
CA LYS A 29 -5.75 1.02 6.24
C LYS A 29 -4.33 1.12 6.79
N TRP A 30 -3.34 1.17 5.89
CA TRP A 30 -1.93 1.16 6.24
C TRP A 30 -1.32 2.57 6.13
N ARG A 31 -0.94 3.15 7.28
CA ARG A 31 -0.55 4.57 7.40
C ARG A 31 0.74 4.78 8.20
N ALA A 32 1.27 6.00 8.09
CA ALA A 32 2.41 6.45 8.89
C ALA A 32 2.10 6.34 10.39
N GLY A 33 2.83 5.49 11.11
CA GLY A 33 2.61 5.22 12.53
C GLY A 33 2.27 3.76 12.84
N ASP A 34 1.84 2.97 11.84
CA ASP A 34 1.67 1.52 11.93
C ASP A 34 3.04 0.80 11.91
N ARG A 35 3.94 1.21 12.83
CA ARG A 35 5.38 0.91 12.90
C ARG A 35 5.71 -0.56 13.22
N LEU A 36 4.91 -1.51 12.75
CA LEU A 36 5.33 -2.90 12.69
C LEU A 36 6.35 -3.02 11.55
N GLN A 37 7.62 -2.83 11.90
CA GLN A 37 8.72 -3.00 10.95
C GLN A 37 9.03 -4.48 10.70
N GLY A 38 9.65 -4.74 9.56
CA GLY A 38 10.15 -6.06 9.20
C GLY A 38 9.06 -7.14 9.14
N LYS A 39 9.40 -8.36 9.60
CA LYS A 39 8.55 -9.56 9.47
C LYS A 39 7.17 -9.42 10.12
N SER A 40 7.05 -8.64 11.20
CA SER A 40 5.76 -8.44 11.89
C SER A 40 4.77 -7.63 11.04
N GLY A 41 5.26 -6.59 10.36
CA GLY A 41 4.45 -5.81 9.43
C GLY A 41 4.02 -6.64 8.22
N THR A 42 4.96 -7.34 7.59
CA THR A 42 4.67 -8.21 6.44
C THR A 42 3.63 -9.28 6.79
N ALA A 43 3.77 -9.93 7.95
CA ALA A 43 2.81 -10.93 8.42
C ALA A 43 1.43 -10.33 8.75
N LEU A 44 1.36 -9.06 9.14
CA LEU A 44 0.08 -8.36 9.29
C LEU A 44 -0.57 -8.09 7.94
N LEU A 45 0.19 -7.54 6.98
CA LEU A 45 -0.32 -7.22 5.64
C LEU A 45 -0.91 -8.45 4.95
N GLN A 46 -0.26 -9.60 5.07
CA GLN A 46 -0.68 -10.88 4.47
C GLN A 46 -1.98 -11.46 5.05
N LYS A 47 -2.49 -10.94 6.17
CA LYS A 47 -3.76 -11.39 6.78
C LYS A 47 -5.00 -10.73 6.17
N TYR A 48 -4.82 -9.70 5.33
CA TYR A 48 -5.92 -8.93 4.77
C TYR A 48 -6.02 -9.12 3.25
N ASP A 49 -7.24 -9.15 2.74
CA ASP A 49 -7.51 -9.29 1.30
C ASP A 49 -7.15 -8.01 0.55
N VAL A 50 -7.41 -6.85 1.17
CA VAL A 50 -7.12 -5.54 0.59
C VAL A 50 -6.34 -4.68 1.58
N VAL A 51 -5.19 -4.20 1.13
CA VAL A 51 -4.39 -3.19 1.85
C VAL A 51 -4.53 -1.87 1.08
N LEU A 52 -4.91 -0.82 1.80
CA LEU A 52 -5.07 0.55 1.32
C LEU A 52 -3.93 1.40 1.89
N THR A 53 -3.16 2.06 1.03
CA THR A 53 -2.06 2.92 1.48
C THR A 53 -1.96 4.18 0.63
N SER A 54 -1.18 5.16 1.11
CA SER A 54 -0.92 6.38 0.37
C SER A 54 0.39 6.34 -0.41
N TYR A 55 0.48 7.15 -1.47
CA TYR A 55 1.75 7.37 -2.17
C TYR A 55 2.87 7.83 -1.23
N ASP A 56 2.56 8.71 -0.28
CA ASP A 56 3.57 9.24 0.65
C ASP A 56 4.01 8.18 1.68
N GLN A 57 3.10 7.31 2.13
CA GLN A 57 3.45 6.17 2.98
C GLN A 57 4.34 5.17 2.24
N LEU A 58 4.02 4.87 0.99
CA LEU A 58 4.81 3.99 0.15
C LEU A 58 6.25 4.54 -0.02
N VAL A 59 6.39 5.84 -0.31
CA VAL A 59 7.71 6.49 -0.40
C VAL A 59 8.44 6.46 0.93
N ALA A 60 7.78 6.70 2.05
CA ALA A 60 8.41 6.65 3.37
C ALA A 60 8.99 5.26 3.68
N GLU A 61 8.28 4.19 3.33
CA GLU A 61 8.77 2.82 3.49
C GLU A 61 9.87 2.44 2.51
N TRP A 62 9.80 2.99 1.29
CA TRP A 62 10.83 2.81 0.28
C TRP A 62 12.14 3.52 0.67
N ASP A 63 12.06 4.75 1.16
CA ASP A 63 13.22 5.51 1.63
C ASP A 63 13.84 4.87 2.88
N ALA A 64 13.02 4.37 3.80
CA ALA A 64 13.48 3.68 5.02
C ALA A 64 14.11 2.30 4.74
N ALA A 65 13.91 1.74 3.55
CA ALA A 65 14.36 0.41 3.17
C ALA A 65 15.82 0.27 2.79
N ASN A 66 16.53 1.37 2.56
CA ASN A 66 17.93 1.31 2.14
C ASN A 66 18.82 0.85 3.32
N PRO A 67 19.50 -0.33 3.26
CA PRO A 67 19.85 -1.08 2.04
C PRO A 67 19.39 -2.55 1.89
N SER A 68 18.64 -3.21 2.79
CA SER A 68 18.56 -4.70 2.69
C SER A 68 17.22 -5.36 2.44
N GLU A 69 16.04 -4.81 2.77
CA GLU A 69 14.81 -5.63 2.62
C GLU A 69 13.49 -4.88 2.39
N GLY A 70 13.44 -3.56 2.12
CA GLY A 70 12.13 -2.91 1.95
C GLY A 70 11.40 -2.68 3.28
N GLY A 71 10.50 -1.69 3.32
CA GLY A 71 9.40 -1.69 4.28
C GLY A 71 8.44 -2.87 4.04
N PRO A 72 7.53 -3.19 4.98
CA PRO A 72 6.57 -4.28 4.83
C PRO A 72 5.87 -4.37 3.47
N LEU A 73 5.51 -3.22 2.86
CA LEU A 73 4.83 -3.17 1.56
C LEU A 73 5.67 -3.76 0.41
N PHE A 74 6.99 -3.71 0.51
CA PHE A 74 7.95 -4.19 -0.51
C PHE A 74 8.35 -5.67 -0.33
N ARG A 75 7.96 -6.27 0.80
CA ARG A 75 8.24 -7.69 1.12
C ARG A 75 7.07 -8.62 0.82
N VAL A 76 5.92 -8.06 0.48
CA VAL A 76 4.74 -8.81 0.06
C VAL A 76 4.74 -8.90 -1.45
N SER A 77 4.59 -10.12 -1.99
CA SER A 77 4.24 -10.31 -3.40
C SER A 77 2.73 -10.13 -3.53
N TRP A 78 2.32 -9.04 -4.15
CA TRP A 78 0.92 -8.66 -4.27
C TRP A 78 0.28 -9.36 -5.47
N VAL A 79 -0.92 -9.90 -5.29
CA VAL A 79 -1.68 -10.49 -6.43
C VAL A 79 -2.12 -9.43 -7.44
N ARG A 80 -2.36 -8.19 -6.95
CA ARG A 80 -2.79 -7.06 -7.77
C ARG A 80 -2.35 -5.75 -7.13
N LEU A 81 -1.77 -4.89 -7.96
CA LEU A 81 -1.54 -3.48 -7.67
C LEU A 81 -2.58 -2.63 -8.41
N ALA A 82 -3.28 -1.76 -7.67
CA ALA A 82 -4.19 -0.76 -8.24
C ALA A 82 -3.75 0.63 -7.80
N LEU A 83 -3.63 1.56 -8.75
CA LEU A 83 -3.17 2.92 -8.51
C LEU A 83 -4.32 3.88 -8.80
N ASP A 84 -4.86 4.48 -7.75
CA ASP A 84 -5.86 5.52 -7.90
C ASP A 84 -5.17 6.88 -8.09
N GLU A 85 -5.80 7.78 -8.85
CA GLU A 85 -5.23 9.07 -9.21
C GLU A 85 -3.80 8.97 -9.79
N CYS A 86 -3.62 8.08 -10.77
CA CYS A 86 -2.31 7.70 -11.34
C CYS A 86 -1.49 8.87 -11.90
N HIS A 87 -2.10 10.03 -12.13
CA HIS A 87 -1.39 11.26 -12.47
C HIS A 87 -0.31 11.67 -11.42
N ASN A 88 -0.40 11.13 -10.19
CA ASN A 88 0.60 11.26 -9.12
C ASN A 88 1.96 10.61 -9.41
N ILE A 89 2.04 9.68 -10.37
CA ILE A 89 3.27 8.97 -10.76
C ILE A 89 3.69 9.24 -12.21
N ARG A 90 3.25 10.36 -12.80
CA ARG A 90 3.59 10.67 -14.21
C ARG A 90 5.09 10.91 -14.43
N ASN A 91 5.78 11.45 -13.41
CA ASN A 91 7.20 11.77 -13.51
C ASN A 91 8.03 10.58 -13.06
N ARG A 92 8.68 9.89 -14.00
CA ARG A 92 9.52 8.71 -13.75
C ARG A 92 10.65 8.96 -12.75
N GLU A 93 11.18 10.18 -12.69
CA GLU A 93 12.27 10.53 -11.78
C GLU A 93 11.79 10.81 -10.34
N SER A 94 10.48 10.91 -10.13
CA SER A 94 9.95 11.15 -8.79
C SER A 94 10.05 9.90 -7.92
N LYS A 95 10.28 10.11 -6.61
CA LYS A 95 10.28 9.03 -5.61
C LYS A 95 9.00 8.21 -5.62
N ARG A 96 7.83 8.84 -5.83
CA ARG A 96 6.54 8.14 -5.90
C ARG A 96 6.52 7.13 -7.03
N SER A 97 7.00 7.51 -8.22
CA SER A 97 7.08 6.61 -9.37
C SER A 97 8.07 5.48 -9.15
N GLN A 98 9.26 5.78 -8.63
CA GLN A 98 10.28 4.77 -8.34
C GLN A 98 9.78 3.77 -7.28
N ALA A 99 9.22 4.27 -6.17
CA ALA A 99 8.66 3.43 -5.11
C ALA A 99 7.51 2.56 -5.60
N VAL A 100 6.65 3.05 -6.51
CA VAL A 100 5.61 2.21 -7.13
C VAL A 100 6.20 1.14 -8.04
N CYS A 101 7.21 1.48 -8.84
CA CYS A 101 7.85 0.54 -9.76
C CYS A 101 8.63 -0.57 -9.04
N ASP A 102 9.07 -0.34 -7.81
CA ASP A 102 9.81 -1.32 -7.00
C ASP A 102 8.90 -2.29 -6.23
N LEU A 103 7.57 -2.12 -6.29
CA LEU A 103 6.62 -3.09 -5.71
C LEU A 103 6.61 -4.39 -6.52
N GLN A 104 6.53 -5.53 -5.82
CA GLN A 104 6.37 -6.83 -6.45
C GLN A 104 4.88 -7.15 -6.62
N ALA A 105 4.41 -7.19 -7.87
CA ALA A 105 3.03 -7.54 -8.24
C ALA A 105 2.97 -8.25 -9.59
#